data_AF-A0A640T3A8-F1
#
_entry.id   AF-A0A640T3A8-F1
#
_cell.length_a   1.000
_cell.length_b   1.000
_cell.length_c   1.000
_cell.angle_alpha   90.00
_cell.angle_beta   90.00
_cell.angle_gamma   90.00
#
_symmetry.space_group_name_H-M   'P 1'
#
loop_
_entity.id
_entity.type
_entity.pdbx_description
1 polymer ?
#
loop_
_entity_poly.entity_id
_entity_poly.type
_entity_poly.pdbx_seq_one_letter_code
_entity_poly.pdbx_strand_id
1 'polypeptide(L)' 'MVLDVLAYFDETTEEFVRRRHRELQSQGLRNEAIFERIGHEMPHRAVAPPELSPRQLRRIVYG' A
#
# COMPACT_ATOMS: atom_id res chain seq x y z
N MET A 1 12.52 -20.64 -15.26
CA MET A 1 11.80 -21.16 -14.08
C MET A 1 10.84 -20.06 -13.64
N VAL A 2 9.60 -20.14 -14.11
CA VAL A 2 8.57 -19.13 -13.91
C VAL A 2 7.87 -19.44 -12.60
N LEU A 3 8.20 -18.67 -11.56
CA LEU A 3 7.54 -18.67 -10.25
C LEU A 3 6.72 -17.38 -10.05
N ASP A 4 6.38 -16.67 -11.14
CA ASP A 4 6.00 -15.24 -11.08
C ASP A 4 4.51 -14.93 -11.31
N VAL A 5 3.62 -15.93 -11.46
CA VAL A 5 2.25 -15.65 -11.93
C VAL A 5 1.16 -15.95 -10.91
N LEU A 6 1.44 -16.72 -9.84
CA LEU A 6 0.46 -16.99 -8.78
C LEU A 6 0.71 -16.23 -7.46
N ALA A 7 1.88 -15.62 -7.27
CA ALA A 7 2.10 -14.64 -6.19
C ALA A 7 1.54 -13.25 -6.52
N TYR A 8 1.04 -13.04 -7.74
CA TYR A 8 0.61 -11.73 -8.25
C TYR A 8 -0.83 -11.34 -7.83
N PHE A 9 -1.60 -12.27 -7.27
CA PHE A 9 -2.98 -12.02 -6.81
C PHE A 9 -3.16 -12.09 -5.29
N ASP A 10 -2.06 -12.29 -4.54
CA ASP A 10 -2.10 -12.41 -3.08
C ASP A 10 -1.40 -11.24 -2.38
N GLU A 11 -1.09 -10.13 -3.08
CA GLU A 11 -0.58 -8.92 -2.44
C GLU A 11 -1.67 -8.37 -1.51
N THR A 12 -1.56 -8.73 -0.24
CA THR A 12 -2.44 -8.28 0.81
C THR A 12 -2.45 -6.75 0.85
N THR A 13 -3.50 -6.17 1.44
CA THR A 13 -3.55 -4.73 1.64
C THR A 13 -2.29 -4.20 2.34
N GLU A 14 -1.75 -4.98 3.27
CA GLU A 14 -0.58 -4.60 4.04
C GLU A 14 0.71 -4.59 3.21
N GLU A 15 0.92 -5.61 2.39
CA GLU A 15 2.09 -5.70 1.51
C GLU A 15 2.12 -4.58 0.48
N PHE A 16 0.97 -4.28 -0.14
CA PHE A 16 0.84 -3.14 -1.04
C PHE A 16 1.20 -1.83 -0.35
N VAL A 17 0.64 -1.59 0.84
CA VAL A 17 0.88 -0.35 1.59
C VAL A 17 2.37 -0.22 1.92
N ARG A 18 3.02 -1.31 2.34
CA ARG A 18 4.46 -1.31 2.66
C ARG A 18 5.33 -1.09 1.42
N ARG A 19 5.04 -1.75 0.30
CA ARG A 19 5.77 -1.57 -0.96
C ARG A 19 5.61 -0.14 -1.47
N ARG A 20 4.37 0.33 -1.56
CA ARG A 20 4.04 1.66 -2.07
C ARG A 20 4.61 2.78 -1.21
N HIS A 21 4.61 2.61 0.11
CA HIS A 21 5.25 3.54 1.03
C HIS A 21 6.76 3.66 0.74
N ARG A 22 7.48 2.55 0.58
CA ARG A 22 8.92 2.58 0.26
C ARG A 22 9.20 3.24 -1.09
N GLU A 23 8.38 2.95 -2.10
CA GLU A 23 8.50 3.58 -3.42
C GLU A 23 8.37 5.11 -3.31
N LEU A 24 7.32 5.60 -2.66
CA LEU A 24 7.08 7.04 -2.50
C LEU A 24 8.10 7.71 -1.55
N GLN A 25 8.56 6.99 -0.53
CA GLN A 25 9.62 7.46 0.35
C GLN A 25 10.96 7.60 -0.39
N SER A 26 11.28 6.67 -1.30
CA SER A 26 12.47 6.76 -2.15
C SER A 26 12.43 7.93 -3.12
N GLN A 27 11.23 8.40 -3.49
CA GLN A 27 10.99 9.61 -4.27
C GLN A 27 11.09 10.90 -3.43
N GLY A 28 11.34 10.81 -2.12
CA GLY A 28 11.48 11.95 -1.22
C GLY A 28 10.16 12.56 -0.74
N LEU A 29 9.02 11.87 -0.91
CA LEU A 29 7.76 12.34 -0.35
C LEU A 29 7.75 12.25 1.18
N ARG A 30 7.03 13.19 1.81
CA ARG A 30 6.80 13.17 3.27
C ARG A 30 5.76 12.12 3.61
N ASN A 31 5.94 11.43 4.74
CA ASN A 31 5.06 10.37 5.21
C ASN A 31 3.56 10.72 5.17
N GLU A 32 3.18 11.93 5.54
CA GLU A 32 1.78 12.39 5.49
C GLU A 32 1.21 12.36 4.06
N ALA A 33 1.93 12.94 3.10
CA ALA A 33 1.56 12.91 1.68
C ALA A 33 1.57 11.48 1.09
N ILE A 34 2.45 10.61 1.59
CA ILE A 34 2.49 9.20 1.21
C ILE A 34 1.20 8.50 1.65
N PHE A 35 0.79 8.66 2.91
CA PHE A 35 -0.41 8.01 3.44
C PHE A 35 -1.70 8.55 2.80
N GLU A 36 -1.79 9.85 2.54
CA GLU A 36 -2.92 10.41 1.78
C GLU A 36 -3.01 9.80 0.38
N ARG A 37 -1.88 9.73 -0.34
CA ARG A 37 -1.84 9.17 -1.69
C ARG A 37 -2.21 7.70 -1.72
N ILE A 38 -1.67 6.91 -0.79
CA ILE A 38 -2.02 5.49 -0.66
C ILE A 38 -3.51 5.33 -0.35
N GLY A 39 -4.08 6.18 0.53
CA GLY A 39 -5.50 6.20 0.84
C GLY A 39 -6.39 6.46 -0.38
N HIS A 40 -5.97 7.36 -1.28
CA HIS A 40 -6.66 7.59 -2.56
C HIS A 40 -6.49 6.46 -3.59
N GLU A 41 -5.39 5.71 -3.52
CA GLU A 41 -5.14 4.55 -4.41
C GLU A 41 -5.95 3.30 -3.96
N MET A 42 -6.35 3.20 -2.69
CA MET A 42 -7.09 2.04 -2.13
C MET A 42 -8.45 1.74 -2.81
N PRO A 43 -9.36 2.71 -3.03
CA PRO A 43 -10.67 2.45 -3.64
C PRO A 43 -10.59 1.97 -5.09
N HIS A 44 -9.46 2.18 -5.76
CA HIS A 44 -9.23 1.81 -7.15
C HIS A 44 -8.69 0.37 -7.30
N ARG A 45 -8.48 -0.36 -6.19
CA ARG A 45 -7.99 -1.75 -6.22
C ARG A 45 -9.14 -2.76 -6.41
N ALA A 46 -8.87 -3.81 -7.21
CA ALA A 46 -9.83 -4.87 -7.53
C ALA A 46 -10.22 -5.75 -6.33
N VAL A 47 -9.38 -5.82 -5.29
CA VAL A 47 -9.68 -6.42 -3.99
C VAL A 47 -9.70 -5.27 -2.99
N ALA A 48 -10.83 -4.58 -2.90
CA ALA A 48 -10.97 -3.37 -2.11
C ALA A 48 -11.18 -3.73 -0.62
N PRO A 49 -10.19 -3.50 0.27
CA PRO A 49 -10.49 -3.34 1.69
C PRO A 49 -11.39 -2.11 1.88
N PRO A 50 -12.16 -2.02 2.98
CA PRO A 50 -12.87 -0.79 3.33
C PRO A 50 -11.90 0.39 3.42
N GLU A 51 -12.40 1.62 3.17
CA GLU A 51 -11.59 2.84 3.17
C GLU A 51 -10.68 2.92 4.40
N LEU A 52 -9.36 2.82 4.16
CA LEU A 52 -8.38 2.89 5.23
C LEU A 52 -8.03 4.33 5.52
N SER A 53 -8.27 4.74 6.77
CA SER A 53 -7.81 6.04 7.27
C SER A 53 -6.27 6.10 7.28
N PRO A 54 -5.68 7.31 7.19
CA PRO A 54 -4.23 7.48 7.33
C PRO A 54 -3.65 6.87 8.61
N ARG A 55 -4.44 6.80 9.68
CA ARG A 55 -4.06 6.17 10.95
C ARG A 55 -3.92 4.65 10.81
N GLN A 56 -4.84 4.00 10.10
CA GLN A 56 -4.78 2.57 9.81
C GLN A 56 -3.58 2.25 8.91
N LEU A 57 -3.33 3.07 7.88
CA LEU A 57 -2.17 2.91 7.02
C LEU A 57 -0.84 3.04 7.79
N ARG A 58 -0.75 4.00 8.71
CA ARG A 58 0.41 4.12 9.61
C ARG A 58 0.61 2.89 10.47
N ARG A 59 -0.47 2.30 10.99
CA ARG A 59 -0.40 1.07 11.80
C ARG A 59 0.08 -0.12 10.99
N ILE A 60 -0.26 -0.21 9.71
CA ILE A 60 0.21 -1.29 8.83
C ILE A 60 1.72 -1.20 8.56
N VAL A 61 2.26 0.03 8.50
CA VAL A 61 3.69 0.28 8.22
C VAL A 61 4.55 0.21 9.48
N TYR A 62 4.04 0.72 10.61
CA TYR A 62 4.82 0.91 11.85
C TYR A 62 4.37 0.04 13.03
N GLY A 63 3.20 -0.59 12.95
CA GLY A 63 2.68 -1.50 13.97
C GLY A 63 3.10 -2.92 13.68
#